data_AF-A0A2K8SYA7-F1
#
_entry.id   AF-A0A2K8SYA7-F1
#
_cell.length_a   1.000
_cell.length_b   1.000
_cell.length_c   1.000
_cell.angle_alpha   90.00
_cell.angle_beta   90.00
_cell.angle_gamma   90.00
#
_symmetry.space_group_name_H-M   'P 1'
#
loop_
_entity.id
_entity.type
_entity.pdbx_description
1 polymer ?
#
loop_
_entity_poly.entity_id
_entity_poly.type
_entity_poly.pdbx_seq_one_letter_code
_entity_poly.pdbx_strand_id
1 'polypeptide(L)' 'MDPILKVDISELSVSERIQLAEDLWDSILTTPDEVPLNDEQKQELDRRLEMHSQNPNRGSTWQSVKQRLGLPE' A
#
# COMPACT_ATOMS: atom_id res chain seq x y z
N MET A 1 21.70 13.57 -3.22
CA MET A 1 20.64 13.38 -2.23
C MET A 1 21.23 12.51 -1.15
N ASP A 2 21.11 12.95 0.09
CA ASP A 2 21.55 12.12 1.22
C ASP A 2 20.58 10.94 1.37
N PRO A 3 21.08 9.72 1.64
CA PRO A 3 20.21 8.57 1.80
C PRO A 3 19.31 8.77 3.02
N ILE A 4 18.00 8.56 2.81
CA ILE A 4 16.98 8.65 3.86
C ILE A 4 17.25 7.63 4.97
N LEU A 5 17.78 6.47 4.60
CA LEU A 5 18.17 5.42 5.52
C LEU A 5 19.66 5.51 5.85
N LYS A 6 20.00 5.28 7.12
CA LYS A 6 21.38 5.16 7.59
C LYS A 6 22.03 3.82 7.24
N VAL A 7 21.28 2.92 6.60
CA VAL A 7 21.70 1.59 6.18
C VAL A 7 21.74 1.57 4.65
N ASP A 8 22.79 0.98 4.09
CA ASP A 8 22.84 0.69 2.66
C ASP A 8 21.95 -0.51 2.34
N ILE A 9 20.81 -0.27 1.70
CA ILE A 9 19.82 -1.31 1.35
C ILE A 9 20.43 -2.38 0.43
N SER A 10 21.47 -2.04 -0.35
CA SER A 10 22.11 -2.97 -1.28
C SER A 10 22.91 -4.07 -0.58
N GLU A 11 23.32 -3.84 0.67
CA GLU A 11 24.05 -4.81 1.50
C GLU A 11 23.11 -5.81 2.20
N LEU A 12 21.81 -5.52 2.25
CA LEU A 12 20.81 -6.39 2.87
C LEU A 12 20.49 -7.59 1.98
N SER A 13 20.27 -8.75 2.58
CA SER A 13 19.66 -9.89 1.92
C SER A 13 18.21 -9.59 1.49
N VAL A 14 17.64 -10.42 0.61
CA VAL A 14 16.22 -10.29 0.20
C VAL A 14 15.30 -10.30 1.42
N SER A 15 15.54 -11.22 2.36
CA SER A 15 14.72 -11.35 3.57
C SER A 15 14.81 -10.13 4.47
N GLU A 16 16.01 -9.56 4.66
CA GLU A 16 16.18 -8.33 5.45
C GLU A 16 15.52 -7.12 4.80
N ARG A 17 15.54 -7.03 3.46
CA ARG A 17 14.79 -5.97 2.75
C ARG A 17 13.29 -6.11 2.91
N ILE A 18 12.76 -7.33 2.90
CA ILE A 18 11.34 -7.59 3.16
C ILE A 18 10.99 -7.18 4.59
N GLN A 19 11.80 -7.59 5.57
CA GLN A 19 11.58 -7.22 6.97
C GLN A 19 11.64 -5.70 7.17
N LEU A 20 12.62 -5.03 6.59
CA LEU A 20 12.73 -3.57 6.67
C LEU A 20 11.51 -2.88 6.05
N ALA A 21 10.98 -3.39 4.93
CA ALA A 21 9.77 -2.84 4.32
C ALA A 21 8.55 -3.01 5.23
N GLU A 22 8.42 -4.16 5.89
CA GLU A 22 7.37 -4.44 6.88
C GLU A 22 7.50 -3.53 8.10
N ASP A 23 8.70 -3.45 8.71
CA ASP A 23 8.94 -2.61 9.89
C ASP A 23 8.67 -1.12 9.62
N LEU A 24 9.05 -0.63 8.43
CA LEU A 24 8.75 0.73 8.01
C LEU A 24 7.24 0.93 7.82
N TRP A 25 6.55 -0.05 7.24
CA TRP A 25 5.11 0.02 7.06
C TRP A 25 4.37 0.02 8.40
N ASP A 26 4.77 -0.84 9.33
CA ASP A 26 4.23 -0.91 10.69
C ASP A 26 4.48 0.37 11.48
N SER A 27 5.62 1.04 11.25
CA SER A 27 5.91 2.31 11.91
C SER A 27 4.87 3.39 11.58
N ILE A 28 4.35 3.42 10.35
CA ILE A 28 3.33 4.38 9.91
C ILE A 28 1.99 4.12 10.61
N LEU A 29 1.69 2.86 10.92
CA LEU A 29 0.45 2.48 11.64
C LEU A 29 0.43 3.02 13.07
N THR A 30 1.58 3.41 13.63
CA THR A 30 1.66 4.01 14.97
C THR A 30 1.24 5.47 15.01
N THR A 31 1.16 6.15 13.85
CA THR A 31 0.82 7.57 13.71
C THR A 31 -0.32 7.81 12.71
N PRO A 32 -1.52 7.23 12.91
CA PRO A 32 -2.61 7.31 11.94
C PRO A 32 -3.11 8.74 11.66
N ASP A 33 -2.89 9.67 12.59
CA ASP A 33 -3.32 11.06 12.47
C ASP A 33 -2.34 11.95 11.67
N GLU A 34 -1.17 11.45 11.26
CA GLU A 34 -0.19 12.22 10.47
C GLU A 34 -0.66 12.52 9.04
N VAL A 35 -1.66 11.77 8.55
CA VAL A 35 -2.29 12.00 7.24
C VAL A 35 -3.78 12.31 7.44
N PRO A 36 -4.13 13.54 7.88
CA PRO A 36 -5.52 13.88 8.11
C PRO A 36 -6.30 13.88 6.80
N LEU A 37 -7.41 13.14 6.79
CA LEU A 37 -8.35 13.16 5.68
C LEU A 37 -9.31 14.34 5.83
N ASN A 38 -9.50 15.08 4.73
CA ASN A 38 -10.58 16.07 4.66
C ASN A 38 -11.95 15.36 4.51
N ASP A 39 -13.03 16.11 4.69
CA ASP A 39 -14.38 15.53 4.72
C ASP A 39 -14.79 14.95 3.35
N GLU A 40 -14.34 15.54 2.24
CA GLU A 40 -14.60 15.02 0.90
C GLU A 40 -13.93 13.66 0.68
N GLN A 41 -12.71 13.49 1.18
CA GLN A 41 -11.96 12.23 1.10
C GLN A 41 -12.63 11.16 1.96
N LYS A 42 -13.08 11.48 3.18
CA LYS A 42 -13.83 10.54 4.03
C LYS A 42 -15.11 10.08 3.36
N GLN A 43 -15.88 11.02 2.80
CA GLN A 43 -17.12 10.71 2.10
C GLN A 43 -16.89 9.81 0.88
N GLU A 44 -15.81 10.02 0.12
CA GLU A 44 -15.46 9.16 -1.01
C GLU A 44 -15.05 7.75 -0.56
N LEU A 45 -14.34 7.62 0.57
CA LEU A 45 -14.00 6.32 1.14
C LEU A 45 -15.26 5.56 1.57
N ASP A 46 -16.18 6.21 2.29
CA ASP A 46 -17.46 5.62 2.70
C ASP A 46 -18.27 5.16 1.49
N ARG A 47 -18.35 6.00 0.45
CA ARG A 47 -19.03 5.66 -0.81
C ARG A 47 -18.41 4.44 -1.49
N ARG A 48 -17.08 4.33 -1.51
CA ARG A 48 -16.37 3.18 -2.10
C ARG A 48 -16.55 1.91 -1.30
N LEU A 49 -16.54 2.00 0.02
CA LEU A 49 -16.82 0.88 0.92
C LEU A 49 -18.23 0.34 0.69
N GLU A 50 -19.24 1.22 0.64
CA GLU A 50 -20.63 0.81 0.38
C GLU A 50 -20.79 0.14 -0.99
N MET A 51 -20.20 0.72 -2.04
CA MET A 51 -20.21 0.11 -3.39
C MET A 51 -19.54 -1.26 -3.41
N HIS A 52 -18.48 -1.47 -2.62
CA HIS A 52 -17.81 -2.75 -2.51
C HIS A 52 -18.67 -3.77 -1.74
N SER A 53 -19.29 -3.36 -0.63
CA SER A 53 -20.23 -4.21 0.13
C SER A 53 -21.39 -4.71 -0.73
N GLN A 54 -21.94 -3.84 -1.60
CA GLN A 54 -23.03 -4.20 -2.51
C GLN A 54 -22.57 -5.07 -3.69
N ASN A 55 -21.31 -4.96 -4.11
CA ASN A 55 -20.76 -5.77 -5.19
C ASN A 55 -19.28 -6.12 -4.93
N PRO A 56 -19.01 -7.18 -4.15
CA PRO A 56 -17.65 -7.57 -3.77
C PRO A 56 -16.79 -7.96 -4.99
N ASN A 57 -17.42 -8.39 -6.08
CA ASN A 57 -16.74 -8.86 -7.29
C ASN A 57 -16.49 -7.73 -8.30
N ARG A 58 -16.72 -6.47 -7.93
CA ARG A 58 -16.45 -5.32 -8.82
C ARG A 58 -14.96 -5.08 -9.05
N GLY A 59 -14.11 -5.56 -8.15
CA GLY A 59 -12.66 -5.49 -8.28
C GLY A 59 -12.12 -6.41 -9.40
N SER A 60 -10.97 -6.06 -9.96
CA SER A 60 -10.21 -6.99 -10.81
C SER A 60 -9.38 -7.92 -9.92
N THR A 61 -9.28 -9.20 -10.29
CA THR A 61 -8.31 -10.09 -9.64
C THR A 61 -6.89 -9.60 -9.91
N TRP A 62 -5.95 -9.96 -9.05
CA TRP A 62 -4.55 -9.60 -9.27
C TRP A 62 -4.01 -10.12 -10.61
N GLN A 63 -4.46 -11.31 -11.04
CA GLN A 63 -4.13 -11.86 -12.36
C GLN A 63 -4.64 -10.95 -13.50
N SER A 64 -5.89 -10.49 -13.44
CA SER A 64 -6.43 -9.56 -14.44
C SER A 64 -5.68 -8.23 -14.48
N VAL A 65 -5.21 -7.75 -13.33
CA VAL A 65 -4.38 -6.53 -13.25
C VAL A 65 -3.02 -6.78 -13.90
N LYS A 66 -2.33 -7.89 -13.59
CA LYS A 66 -1.05 -8.27 -14.20
C LYS A 66 -1.16 -8.36 -15.72
N GLN A 67 -2.21 -9.00 -16.23
CA GLN A 67 -2.48 -9.09 -17.66
C GLN A 67 -2.63 -7.71 -18.31
N ARG A 68 -3.40 -6.80 -17.69
CA ARG A 68 -3.56 -5.42 -18.17
C ARG A 68 -2.26 -4.61 -18.18
N LEU A 69 -1.35 -4.91 -17.27
CA LEU A 69 -0.04 -4.25 -17.16
C LEU A 69 1.07 -4.94 -17.98
N GLY A 70 0.76 -6.04 -18.69
CA GLY A 70 1.75 -6.82 -19.45
C GLY A 70 2.79 -7.52 -18.56
N LEU A 71 2.46 -7.76 -17.28
CA LEU A 71 3.33 -8.46 -16.35
C LEU A 71 3.18 -9.99 -16.55
N PRO A 72 4.27 -10.76 -16.45
CA PRO A 72 4.21 -12.22 -16.49
C PRO A 72 3.38 -12.79 -15.33
N GLU A 73 2.86 -14.01 -15.49
CA GLU A 73 2.07 -14.70 -14.45
C GLU A 73 2.88 -14.98 -13.19
#